data_AF-A0A847E5Z4-F1
#
_entry.id   AF-A0A847E5Z4-F1
#
_cell.length_a   1.000
_cell.length_b   1.000
_cell.length_c   1.000
_cell.angle_alpha   90.00
_cell.angle_beta   90.00
_cell.angle_gamma   90.00
#
_symmetry.space_group_name_H-M   'P 1'
#
loop_
_entity.id
_entity.type
_entity.pdbx_description
1 polymer ?
#
loop_
_entity_poly.entity_id
_entity_poly.type
_entity_poly.pdbx_seq_one_letter_code
_entity_poly.pdbx_strand_id
1 'polypeptide(L)'
;MKIKFLGAARTVTGSCFVIETDKTRFAIDCGMHQGSNQIEKRNLEITPYEPKKIEFFIITHAHIDHSGLLPRMVQNGFHGPIYATEPTGDLLKILLLDSAHIQEVEATGRNKRLQRSGMKADAAPLYTTKDAEAVMPLVKTRKYDEMFSPAPGISIRFQDAGHILGAAIVELFIEENGETVKLVFSGD
;
A
#
# COMPACT_ATOMS: atom_id res chain seq x y z
N MET A 1 17.72 -8.79 10.15
CA MET A 1 16.92 -7.89 9.28
C MET A 1 17.16 -8.14 7.78
N LYS A 2 16.09 -8.23 6.99
CA LYS A 2 16.09 -8.31 5.51
C LYS A 2 15.12 -7.27 4.94
N ILE A 3 15.46 -6.69 3.78
CA ILE A 3 14.59 -5.76 3.04
C ILE A 3 14.34 -6.33 1.65
N LYS A 4 13.07 -6.49 1.28
CA LYS A 4 12.61 -7.00 -0.01
C LYS A 4 11.92 -5.89 -0.80
N PHE A 5 12.44 -5.61 -1.99
CA PHE A 5 11.92 -4.60 -2.90
C PHE A 5 10.88 -5.24 -3.82
N LEU A 6 9.60 -4.88 -3.64
CA LEU A 6 8.49 -5.44 -4.44
C LEU A 6 8.02 -4.50 -5.56
N GLY A 7 8.36 -3.21 -5.48
CA GLY A 7 8.21 -2.24 -6.56
C GLY A 7 8.99 -0.96 -6.30
N ALA A 8 8.79 0.06 -7.14
CA ALA A 8 9.61 1.28 -7.19
C ALA A 8 11.15 1.08 -7.30
N ALA A 9 11.62 -0.14 -7.64
CA ALA A 9 13.02 -0.44 -7.89
C ALA A 9 13.28 -0.46 -9.40
N ARG A 10 13.97 0.57 -9.91
CA ARG A 10 14.18 0.83 -11.37
C ARG A 10 12.87 1.11 -12.14
N THR A 11 11.83 1.52 -11.44
CA THR A 11 10.53 1.95 -11.98
C THR A 11 9.94 2.99 -11.02
N VAL A 12 9.00 3.82 -11.47
CA VAL A 12 8.39 4.86 -10.64
C VAL A 12 7.26 4.27 -9.77
N THR A 13 6.36 3.49 -10.36
CA THR A 13 5.12 3.08 -9.69
C THR A 13 5.24 1.79 -8.88
N GLY A 14 4.26 1.55 -8.01
CA GLY A 14 4.09 0.30 -7.29
C GLY A 14 4.98 0.19 -6.07
N SER A 15 5.26 1.32 -5.40
CA SER A 15 6.13 1.40 -4.23
C SER A 15 5.69 0.39 -3.17
N CYS A 16 6.61 -0.50 -2.79
CA CYS A 16 6.39 -1.43 -1.69
C CYS A 16 7.72 -2.06 -1.27
N PHE A 17 8.07 -1.88 0.00
CA PHE A 17 9.27 -2.42 0.62
C PHE A 17 8.85 -3.27 1.82
N VAL A 18 9.08 -4.58 1.76
CA VAL A 18 8.81 -5.49 2.88
C VAL A 18 10.05 -5.60 3.73
N ILE A 19 9.91 -5.37 5.02
CA ILE A 19 10.97 -5.46 6.02
C ILE A 19 10.66 -6.67 6.91
N GLU A 20 11.65 -7.53 7.10
CA GLU A 20 11.56 -8.74 7.91
C GLU A 20 12.68 -8.72 8.95
N THR A 21 12.29 -8.64 10.22
CA THR A 21 13.16 -8.84 11.38
C THR A 21 12.95 -10.25 11.92
N ASP A 22 13.73 -10.65 12.92
CA ASP A 22 13.54 -11.96 13.56
C ASP A 22 12.16 -12.14 14.22
N LYS A 23 11.46 -11.05 14.54
CA LYS A 23 10.19 -11.06 15.28
C LYS A 23 9.00 -10.53 14.48
N THR A 24 9.24 -9.64 13.52
CA THR A 24 8.18 -8.88 12.89
C THR A 24 8.38 -8.72 11.39
N ARG A 25 7.30 -8.88 10.63
CA ARG A 25 7.27 -8.64 9.18
C ARG A 25 6.24 -7.58 8.83
N PHE A 26 6.68 -6.50 8.21
CA PHE A 26 5.84 -5.35 7.88
C PHE A 26 6.26 -4.73 6.55
N ALA A 27 5.51 -3.76 6.06
CA ALA A 27 5.81 -3.11 4.78
C ALA A 27 5.68 -1.59 4.83
N ILE A 28 6.57 -0.92 4.10
CA ILE A 28 6.47 0.50 3.74
C ILE A 28 5.84 0.57 2.35
N ASP A 29 4.74 1.31 2.25
CA ASP A 29 3.89 1.45 1.08
C ASP A 29 3.31 0.12 0.55
N CYS A 30 2.27 0.25 -0.27
CA CYS A 30 1.57 -0.83 -0.95
C CYS A 30 0.93 -0.30 -2.24
N GLY A 31 1.78 0.18 -3.14
CA GLY A 31 1.42 0.87 -4.36
C GLY A 31 0.91 0.01 -5.50
N MET A 32 0.04 0.59 -6.33
CA MET A 32 -0.36 0.05 -7.62
C MET A 32 0.71 0.32 -8.68
N HIS A 33 1.01 -0.69 -9.48
CA HIS A 33 1.89 -0.58 -10.66
C HIS A 33 1.10 0.03 -11.81
N GLN A 34 1.52 1.17 -12.35
CA GLN A 34 0.85 1.89 -13.45
C GLN A 34 1.80 2.08 -14.63
N GLY A 35 1.28 1.96 -15.86
CA GLY A 35 2.09 2.19 -17.07
C GLY A 35 1.77 1.21 -18.19
N SER A 36 2.78 0.49 -18.68
CA SER A 36 2.53 -0.49 -19.75
C SER A 36 1.68 -1.67 -19.25
N ASN A 37 0.98 -2.35 -20.17
CA ASN A 37 0.23 -3.56 -19.85
C ASN A 37 1.05 -4.64 -19.11
N GLN A 38 2.37 -4.69 -19.32
CA GLN A 38 3.25 -5.62 -18.62
C GLN A 38 3.50 -5.21 -17.16
N ILE A 39 3.59 -3.90 -16.90
CA ILE A 39 3.72 -3.34 -15.55
C ILE A 39 2.43 -3.57 -14.78
N GLU A 40 1.28 -3.25 -15.37
CA GLU A 40 -0.02 -3.36 -14.70
C GLU A 40 -0.40 -4.81 -14.35
N LYS A 41 0.06 -5.80 -15.13
CA LYS A 41 -0.15 -7.23 -14.82
C LYS A 41 0.42 -7.62 -13.45
N ARG A 42 1.45 -6.92 -12.96
CA ARG A 42 2.05 -7.18 -11.64
C ARG A 42 1.08 -6.93 -10.51
N ASN A 43 0.06 -6.11 -10.70
CA ASN A 43 -1.00 -5.89 -9.70
C ASN A 43 -1.80 -7.15 -9.37
N LEU A 44 -1.81 -8.14 -10.27
CA LEU A 44 -2.46 -9.43 -10.07
C LEU A 44 -1.59 -10.39 -9.24
N GLU A 45 -0.29 -10.16 -9.17
CA GLU A 45 0.69 -11.03 -8.51
C GLU A 45 0.82 -10.67 -7.02
N ILE A 46 -0.10 -11.18 -6.20
CA ILE A 46 -0.12 -10.92 -4.75
C ILE A 46 0.80 -11.86 -3.96
N THR A 47 1.13 -13.03 -4.51
CA THR A 47 1.96 -14.04 -3.84
C THR A 47 3.28 -13.50 -3.27
N PRO A 48 4.05 -12.63 -3.97
CA PRO A 48 5.31 -12.11 -3.45
C PRO A 48 5.18 -11.24 -2.19
N TYR A 49 4.02 -10.65 -1.94
CA TYR A 49 3.73 -9.80 -0.78
C TYR A 49 3.48 -10.63 0.48
N GLU A 50 2.88 -11.82 0.33
CA GLU A 50 2.44 -12.71 1.41
C GLU A 50 1.58 -11.96 2.47
N PRO A 51 0.39 -11.44 2.10
CA PRO A 51 -0.36 -10.47 2.92
C PRO A 51 -0.69 -10.96 4.34
N LYS A 52 -0.96 -12.27 4.50
CA LYS A 52 -1.24 -12.90 5.80
C LYS A 52 -0.07 -12.87 6.78
N LYS A 53 1.16 -12.69 6.28
CA LYS A 53 2.38 -12.59 7.10
C LYS A 53 2.77 -11.14 7.40
N ILE A 54 2.08 -10.16 6.83
CA ILE A 54 2.34 -8.76 7.11
C ILE A 54 1.54 -8.38 8.36
N GLU A 55 2.24 -7.91 9.38
CA GLU A 55 1.62 -7.50 10.64
C GLU A 55 1.04 -6.09 10.55
N PHE A 56 1.69 -5.19 9.81
CA PHE A 56 1.18 -3.84 9.56
C PHE A 56 1.79 -3.23 8.30
N PHE A 57 1.12 -2.21 7.78
CA PHE A 57 1.65 -1.33 6.73
C PHE A 57 1.94 0.06 7.31
N ILE A 58 2.91 0.74 6.72
CA ILE A 58 3.17 2.16 6.91
C ILE A 58 3.06 2.82 5.54
N ILE A 59 2.21 3.83 5.42
CA ILE A 59 1.97 4.55 4.17
C ILE A 59 2.63 5.92 4.26
N THR A 60 3.55 6.19 3.34
CA THR A 60 4.27 7.45 3.24
C THR A 60 3.32 8.59 2.87
N HIS A 61 2.49 8.38 1.85
CA HIS A 61 1.49 9.33 1.40
C HIS A 61 0.38 8.65 0.57
N ALA A 62 -0.68 9.40 0.26
CA ALA A 62 -1.93 8.83 -0.21
C ALA A 62 -1.98 8.41 -1.69
N HIS A 63 -0.97 8.72 -2.51
CA HIS A 63 -1.03 8.41 -3.94
C HIS A 63 -1.23 6.90 -4.20
N ILE A 64 -1.90 6.58 -5.32
CA ILE A 64 -2.29 5.21 -5.67
C ILE A 64 -1.10 4.32 -5.97
N ASP A 65 0.00 4.87 -6.45
CA ASP A 65 1.26 4.16 -6.64
C ASP A 65 2.06 3.95 -5.34
N HIS A 66 1.52 4.40 -4.18
CA HIS A 66 1.99 4.10 -2.82
C HIS A 66 0.95 3.38 -1.95
N SER A 67 -0.33 3.42 -2.30
CA SER A 67 -1.41 2.86 -1.47
C SER A 67 -2.41 1.95 -2.20
N GLY A 68 -2.42 1.96 -3.52
CA GLY A 68 -3.48 1.41 -4.36
C GLY A 68 -3.66 -0.11 -4.32
N LEU A 69 -2.70 -0.86 -3.78
CA LEU A 69 -2.85 -2.31 -3.56
C LEU A 69 -3.34 -2.69 -2.16
N LEU A 70 -3.54 -1.73 -1.25
CA LEU A 70 -4.10 -2.00 0.07
C LEU A 70 -5.41 -2.83 0.03
N PRO A 71 -6.39 -2.52 -0.85
CA PRO A 71 -7.61 -3.34 -0.97
C PRO A 71 -7.30 -4.80 -1.34
N ARG A 72 -6.28 -5.01 -2.20
CA ARG A 72 -5.84 -6.35 -2.60
C ARG A 72 -5.20 -7.10 -1.45
N MET A 73 -4.44 -6.43 -0.58
CA MET A 73 -3.88 -7.06 0.60
C MET A 73 -4.99 -7.54 1.54
N VAL A 74 -6.00 -6.70 1.79
CA VAL A 74 -7.15 -7.03 2.64
C VAL A 74 -7.93 -8.22 2.08
N GLN A 75 -8.26 -8.22 0.77
CA GLN A 75 -8.92 -9.34 0.10
C GLN A 75 -8.14 -10.67 0.24
N ASN A 76 -6.81 -10.59 0.30
CA ASN A 76 -5.93 -11.76 0.36
C ASN A 76 -5.51 -12.13 1.80
N GLY A 77 -6.21 -11.61 2.81
CA GLY A 77 -6.11 -12.04 4.21
C GLY A 77 -5.21 -11.18 5.09
N PHE A 78 -4.88 -9.96 4.68
CA PHE A 78 -4.29 -8.97 5.59
C PHE A 78 -5.39 -8.38 6.50
N HIS A 79 -5.11 -8.31 7.80
CA HIS A 79 -6.03 -7.79 8.82
C HIS A 79 -5.34 -6.88 9.86
N GLY A 80 -4.08 -6.54 9.63
CA GLY A 80 -3.28 -5.70 10.53
C GLY A 80 -3.60 -4.21 10.40
N PRO A 81 -3.03 -3.35 11.28
CA PRO A 81 -3.17 -1.92 11.16
C PRO A 81 -2.39 -1.34 9.96
N ILE A 82 -2.88 -0.22 9.45
CA ILE A 82 -2.26 0.59 8.40
C ILE A 82 -1.96 1.96 9.00
N TYR A 83 -0.68 2.27 9.21
CA TYR A 83 -0.26 3.53 9.80
C TYR A 83 -0.01 4.58 8.74
N ALA A 84 -0.54 5.78 8.97
CA ALA A 84 -0.33 6.94 8.11
C ALA A 84 -0.45 8.22 8.95
N THR A 85 -0.11 9.36 8.37
CA THR A 85 -0.48 10.66 8.95
C THR A 85 -1.99 10.86 8.89
N GLU A 86 -2.52 11.79 9.70
CA GLU A 86 -3.95 12.11 9.71
C GLU A 86 -4.49 12.54 8.33
N PRO A 87 -3.86 13.50 7.61
CA PRO A 87 -4.38 13.88 6.30
C PRO A 87 -4.25 12.76 5.25
N THR A 88 -3.18 11.96 5.31
CA THR A 88 -3.04 10.79 4.43
C THR A 88 -4.16 9.78 4.71
N GLY A 89 -4.52 9.54 5.97
CA GLY A 89 -5.63 8.65 6.33
C GLY A 89 -6.96 9.07 5.70
N ASP A 90 -7.28 10.37 5.70
CA ASP A 90 -8.48 10.91 5.06
C ASP A 90 -8.41 10.80 3.53
N LEU A 91 -7.26 11.13 2.94
CA LEU A 91 -7.05 11.05 1.49
C LEU A 91 -7.09 9.61 0.97
N LEU A 92 -6.58 8.65 1.73
CA LEU A 92 -6.64 7.22 1.39
C LEU A 92 -8.08 6.78 1.13
N LYS A 93 -9.03 7.23 1.95
CA LYS A 93 -10.45 6.91 1.75
C LYS A 93 -10.93 7.40 0.39
N ILE A 94 -10.66 8.66 0.06
CA ILE A 94 -11.14 9.30 -1.16
C ILE A 94 -10.52 8.62 -2.38
N LEU A 95 -9.19 8.50 -2.39
CA LEU A 95 -8.44 8.01 -3.55
C LEU A 95 -8.70 6.53 -3.81
N LEU A 96 -8.79 5.69 -2.78
CA LEU A 96 -9.06 4.26 -2.98
C LEU A 96 -10.48 4.00 -3.49
N LEU A 97 -11.47 4.76 -3.01
CA LEU A 97 -12.86 4.66 -3.49
C LEU A 97 -12.97 5.12 -4.95
N ASP A 98 -12.36 6.25 -5.30
CA ASP A 98 -12.36 6.76 -6.67
C ASP A 98 -11.66 5.78 -7.63
N SER A 99 -10.49 5.27 -7.23
CA SER A 99 -9.76 4.27 -8.01
C SER A 99 -10.57 2.99 -8.21
N ALA A 100 -11.29 2.51 -7.18
CA ALA A 100 -12.17 1.36 -7.32
C ALA A 100 -13.31 1.63 -8.32
N HIS A 101 -13.95 2.80 -8.20
CA HIS A 101 -15.05 3.18 -9.07
C HIS A 101 -14.63 3.25 -10.55
N ILE A 102 -13.47 3.87 -10.83
CA ILE A 102 -12.91 3.93 -12.19
C ILE A 102 -12.73 2.52 -12.75
N GLN A 103 -12.13 1.60 -11.98
CA GLN A 103 -11.90 0.22 -12.42
C GLN A 103 -13.20 -0.54 -12.69
N GLU A 104 -14.24 -0.36 -11.86
CA GLU A 104 -15.56 -0.97 -12.06
C GLU A 104 -16.22 -0.48 -13.35
N VAL A 105 -16.14 0.83 -13.61
CA VAL A 105 -16.67 1.46 -14.83
C VAL A 105 -15.92 0.95 -16.07
N GLU A 106 -14.59 0.88 -16.02
CA GLU A 106 -13.77 0.37 -17.12
C GLU A 106 -14.05 -1.10 -17.43
N ALA A 107 -14.14 -1.95 -16.40
CA ALA A 107 -14.49 -3.36 -16.56
C ALA A 107 -15.87 -3.52 -17.22
N THR A 108 -16.86 -2.73 -16.76
CA THR A 108 -18.20 -2.71 -17.35
C THR A 108 -18.19 -2.25 -18.81
N GLY A 109 -17.46 -1.18 -19.12
CA GLY A 109 -17.32 -0.67 -20.48
C GLY A 109 -16.66 -1.68 -21.42
N ARG A 110 -15.62 -2.37 -20.94
CA ARG A 110 -14.93 -3.44 -21.68
C ARG A 110 -15.84 -4.62 -21.95
N ASN A 111 -16.60 -5.08 -20.96
CA ASN A 111 -17.56 -6.17 -21.13
C ASN A 111 -18.65 -5.86 -22.15
N LYS A 112 -19.18 -4.63 -22.16
CA LYS A 112 -20.15 -4.19 -23.18
C LYS A 112 -19.56 -4.23 -24.59
N ARG A 113 -18.28 -3.85 -24.76
CA ARG A 113 -17.59 -3.92 -26.06
C ARG A 113 -17.39 -5.38 -26.51
N LEU A 114 -16.93 -6.25 -25.60
CA LEU A 114 -16.73 -7.68 -25.88
C LEU A 114 -18.04 -8.35 -26.34
N GLN A 115 -19.14 -8.10 -25.63
CA GLN A 115 -20.47 -8.63 -25.99
C GLN A 115 -20.93 -8.17 -27.37
N ARG A 116 -20.73 -6.89 -27.71
CA ARG A 116 -21.06 -6.35 -29.05
C ARG A 116 -20.24 -7.00 -30.17
N SER A 117 -19.03 -7.46 -29.85
CA SER A 117 -18.14 -8.18 -30.77
C SER A 117 -18.32 -9.70 -30.74
N GLY A 118 -19.34 -10.23 -30.05
CA GLY A 118 -19.60 -11.66 -29.94
C GLY A 118 -18.58 -12.42 -29.08
N MET A 119 -17.72 -11.72 -28.34
CA MET A 119 -16.73 -12.29 -27.43
C MET A 119 -17.31 -12.44 -26.01
N LYS A 120 -16.72 -13.34 -25.22
CA LYS A 120 -17.07 -13.53 -23.82
C LYS A 120 -16.71 -12.27 -23.02
N ALA A 121 -17.64 -11.81 -22.17
CA ALA A 121 -17.41 -10.73 -21.22
C ALA A 121 -16.86 -11.29 -19.89
N ASP A 122 -15.56 -11.14 -19.67
CA ASP A 122 -14.84 -11.64 -18.50
C ASP A 122 -13.90 -10.60 -17.87
N ALA A 123 -14.01 -9.33 -18.27
CA ALA A 123 -13.27 -8.26 -17.62
C ALA A 123 -13.80 -8.01 -16.20
N ALA A 124 -12.90 -8.01 -15.22
CA ALA A 124 -13.19 -7.71 -13.82
C ALA A 124 -12.24 -6.60 -13.33
N PRO A 125 -12.69 -5.73 -12.41
CA PRO A 125 -11.81 -4.76 -11.77
C PRO A 125 -10.78 -5.47 -10.87
N LEU A 126 -9.67 -4.81 -10.56
CA LEU A 126 -8.67 -5.38 -9.66
C LEU A 126 -9.26 -5.54 -8.25
N TYR A 127 -10.01 -4.52 -7.81
CA TYR A 127 -10.82 -4.50 -6.61
C TYR A 127 -12.04 -3.58 -6.80
N THR A 128 -13.06 -3.78 -5.96
CA THR A 128 -14.34 -3.06 -5.98
C THR A 128 -14.39 -1.94 -4.95
N THR A 129 -15.41 -1.09 -5.03
CA THR A 129 -15.63 -0.02 -4.05
C THR A 129 -15.77 -0.60 -2.64
N LYS A 130 -16.45 -1.75 -2.50
CA LYS A 130 -16.59 -2.48 -1.25
C LYS A 130 -15.24 -2.94 -0.68
N ASP A 131 -14.31 -3.33 -1.53
CA ASP A 131 -12.97 -3.75 -1.10
C ASP A 131 -12.15 -2.56 -0.61
N ALA A 132 -12.28 -1.40 -1.25
CA ALA A 132 -11.66 -0.16 -0.80
C ALA A 132 -12.21 0.30 0.56
N GLU A 133 -13.53 0.20 0.78
CA GLU A 133 -14.15 0.48 2.07
C GLU A 133 -13.60 -0.41 3.20
N ALA A 134 -13.32 -1.67 2.90
CA ALA A 134 -12.80 -2.63 3.88
C ALA A 134 -11.39 -2.28 4.41
N VAL A 135 -10.65 -1.39 3.74
CA VAL A 135 -9.35 -0.89 4.20
C VAL A 135 -9.51 0.08 5.37
N MET A 136 -10.55 0.90 5.37
CA MET A 136 -10.69 2.05 6.27
C MET A 136 -10.68 1.71 7.76
N PRO A 137 -11.33 0.63 8.24
CA PRO A 137 -11.28 0.23 9.65
C PRO A 137 -9.87 -0.09 10.17
N LEU A 138 -8.95 -0.44 9.25
CA LEU A 138 -7.56 -0.82 9.57
C LEU A 138 -6.65 0.41 9.70
N VAL A 139 -7.06 1.57 9.18
CA VAL A 139 -6.23 2.78 9.19
C VAL A 139 -6.11 3.33 10.62
N LYS A 140 -4.87 3.62 11.03
CA LYS A 140 -4.49 4.19 12.32
C LYS A 140 -3.61 5.41 12.08
N THR A 141 -4.13 6.59 12.38
CA THR A 141 -3.41 7.84 12.15
C THR A 141 -2.41 8.12 13.28
N ARG A 142 -1.30 8.77 12.91
CA ARG A 142 -0.27 9.27 13.81
C ARG A 142 0.12 10.67 13.40
N LYS A 143 0.57 11.47 14.36
CA LYS A 143 1.04 12.83 14.10
C LYS A 143 2.48 12.81 13.63
N TYR A 144 2.89 13.89 12.98
CA TYR A 144 4.30 14.18 12.79
C TYR A 144 5.01 14.34 14.14
N ASP A 145 6.31 14.12 14.13
CA ASP A 145 7.24 14.31 15.25
C ASP A 145 6.99 13.44 16.49
N GLU A 146 5.88 12.70 16.54
CA GLU A 146 5.55 11.75 17.60
C GLU A 146 6.07 10.35 17.26
N MET A 147 6.84 9.78 18.18
CA MET A 147 7.31 8.40 18.07
C MET A 147 6.22 7.43 18.51
N PHE A 148 6.03 6.36 17.76
CA PHE A 148 5.12 5.27 18.12
C PHE A 148 5.73 3.91 17.82
N SER A 149 5.29 2.88 18.54
CA SER A 149 5.78 1.50 18.39
C SER A 149 4.64 0.58 17.98
N PRO A 150 4.60 0.10 16.73
CA PRO A 150 3.58 -0.85 16.28
C PRO A 150 3.87 -2.29 16.72
N ALA A 151 5.12 -2.60 17.04
CA ALA A 151 5.57 -3.92 17.46
C ALA A 151 6.86 -3.82 18.31
N PRO A 152 7.16 -4.82 19.16
CA PRO A 152 8.37 -4.81 20.00
C PRO A 152 9.66 -4.63 19.21
N GLY A 153 10.51 -3.69 19.63
CA GLY A 153 11.77 -3.38 18.96
C GLY A 153 11.62 -2.58 17.67
N ILE A 154 10.41 -2.10 17.35
CA ILE A 154 10.16 -1.22 16.20
C ILE A 154 9.58 0.09 16.71
N SER A 155 10.25 1.18 16.39
CA SER A 155 9.78 2.55 16.67
C SER A 155 9.80 3.37 15.38
N ILE A 156 8.75 4.15 15.16
CA ILE A 156 8.56 4.93 13.94
C ILE A 156 8.26 6.37 14.31
N ARG A 157 8.74 7.30 13.48
CA ARG A 157 8.34 8.71 13.52
C ARG A 157 8.11 9.21 12.11
N PHE A 158 7.02 9.92 11.92
CA PHE A 158 6.75 10.65 10.68
C PHE A 158 7.40 12.03 10.74
N GLN A 159 8.05 12.42 9.65
CA GLN A 159 8.57 13.77 9.40
C GLN A 159 7.90 14.30 8.14
N ASP A 160 7.63 15.60 8.06
CA ASP A 160 7.01 16.19 6.87
C ASP A 160 7.92 15.99 5.64
N ALA A 161 7.33 15.50 4.54
CA ALA A 161 8.03 15.32 3.27
C ALA A 161 7.84 16.52 2.32
N GLY A 162 6.80 17.34 2.52
CA GLY A 162 6.53 18.51 1.67
C GLY A 162 6.04 18.21 0.25
N HIS A 163 5.66 16.96 -0.07
CA HIS A 163 5.17 16.55 -1.39
C HIS A 163 3.67 16.79 -1.59
N ILE A 164 2.84 16.15 -0.78
CA ILE A 164 1.39 16.38 -0.72
C ILE A 164 0.94 16.56 0.72
N LEU A 165 -0.30 17.00 0.93
CA LEU A 165 -0.87 17.14 2.27
C LEU A 165 -0.81 15.78 3.01
N GLY A 166 -0.08 15.73 4.12
CA GLY A 166 0.09 14.51 4.91
C GLY A 166 1.24 13.61 4.44
N ALA A 167 2.00 13.96 3.41
CA ALA A 167 3.16 13.18 2.99
C ALA A 167 4.22 13.12 4.09
N ALA A 168 4.83 11.96 4.27
CA ALA A 168 5.76 11.72 5.36
C ALA A 168 7.01 10.97 4.92
N ILE A 169 8.16 11.52 5.33
CA ILE A 169 9.39 10.76 5.50
C ILE A 169 9.18 9.86 6.72
N VAL A 170 9.49 8.58 6.57
CA VAL A 170 9.35 7.57 7.61
C VAL A 170 10.73 7.31 8.21
N GLU A 171 10.93 7.78 9.44
CA GLU A 171 12.07 7.35 10.25
C GLU A 171 11.71 6.08 11.01
N LEU A 172 12.52 5.04 10.84
CA LEU A 172 12.29 3.71 11.37
C LEU A 172 13.50 3.27 12.18
N PHE A 173 13.29 3.01 13.45
CA PHE A 173 14.29 2.54 14.39
C PHE A 173 13.98 1.08 14.74
N ILE A 174 14.90 0.18 14.41
CA ILE A 174 14.76 -1.26 14.61
C ILE A 174 15.82 -1.73 15.58
N GLU A 175 15.40 -2.35 16.67
CA GLU A 175 16.27 -3.00 17.65
C GLU A 175 16.37 -4.50 17.37
N GLU A 176 17.58 -4.98 17.08
CA GLU A 176 17.86 -6.39 16.80
C GLU A 176 19.22 -6.76 17.42
N ASN A 177 19.30 -7.88 18.14
CA ASN A 177 20.53 -8.37 18.80
C ASN A 177 21.23 -7.36 19.73
N GLY A 178 20.48 -6.44 20.34
CA GLY A 178 21.01 -5.41 21.25
C GLY A 178 21.59 -4.18 20.53
N GLU A 179 21.49 -4.12 19.21
CA GLU A 179 21.85 -2.95 18.39
C GLU A 179 20.59 -2.28 17.83
N THR A 180 20.65 -0.95 17.65
CA THR A 180 19.57 -0.19 17.01
C THR A 180 20.02 0.33 15.65
N VAL A 181 19.31 -0.07 14.60
CA VAL A 181 19.51 0.42 13.23
C VAL A 181 18.43 1.44 12.91
N LYS A 182 18.84 2.60 12.38
CA LYS A 182 17.91 3.60 11.81
C LYS A 182 17.86 3.46 10.30
N LEU A 183 16.67 3.25 9.77
CA LEU A 183 16.34 3.35 8.35
C LEU A 183 15.46 4.57 8.11
N VAL A 184 15.63 5.22 6.96
CA VAL A 184 14.79 6.34 6.56
C VAL A 184 14.26 6.06 5.16
N PHE A 185 12.93 6.10 5.02
CA PHE A 185 12.26 6.04 3.73
C PHE A 185 11.73 7.44 3.45
N SER A 186 12.24 8.10 2.41
CA SER A 186 11.83 9.46 2.07
C SER A 186 10.37 9.55 1.68
N GLY A 187 9.81 8.48 1.09
CA GLY A 187 8.64 8.62 0.24
C GLY A 187 9.02 9.47 -0.97
N ASP A 188 8.09 10.33 -1.36
CA ASP A 188 8.25 11.33 -2.43
C ASP A 188 8.48 12.72 -1.85
#